data_AF-A0AA35PCX6-F1
#
_entry.id   AF-A0AA35PCX6-F1
#
_cell.length_a   1.000
_cell.length_b   1.000
_cell.length_c   1.000
_cell.angle_alpha   90.00
_cell.angle_beta   90.00
_cell.angle_gamma   90.00
#
_symmetry.space_group_name_H-M   'P 1'
#
loop_
_entity.id
_entity.type
_entity.pdbx_description
1 polymer ?
#
loop_
_entity_poly.entity_id
_entity_poly.type
_entity_poly.pdbx_seq_one_letter_code
_entity_poly.pdbx_strand_id
1 'polypeptide(L)'
;MIMFRLGRIRAPQGPGVVLVLPFIDHWQLVDLRTRAFSIPPCKLMSRDGAWVSVGADVQFRVWDPLLSVMMVKDLNIATRMTAQNAMSKIVLKKYLREIQTEKLRIADQLLVEINDITRSWGLEVDRVELILGSVLQASQENVPQAPGSRPSIPGLEGLDSTIQQLALQFFGKTLAAAATSPNGDFETAEHVEVKNEMEEPLHAVHTEPGGSSEGRRFKAEEHLSALERCLSESLVNQVKACYQINVRLASGAKTTTYFIDLSAGRGRIGPGPPDHSPDVVLEVSESDLEAFILGELHPLNAYVCGRLQVHGDLSVALKLEELFKVMKQRR
;
A
#
# COMPACT_ATOMS: atom_id res chain seq x y z
N MET A 1 -27.19 13.01 21.51
CA MET A 1 -26.77 11.66 21.95
C MET A 1 -27.82 10.64 21.53
N ILE A 2 -27.42 9.44 21.13
CA ILE A 2 -28.35 8.34 20.79
C ILE A 2 -28.35 7.33 21.93
N MET A 3 -29.52 6.77 22.24
CA MET A 3 -29.74 5.79 23.30
C MET A 3 -30.46 4.57 22.75
N PHE A 4 -29.88 3.39 22.97
CA PHE A 4 -30.46 2.09 22.69
C PHE A 4 -30.80 1.39 24.00
N ARG A 5 -32.07 1.04 24.21
CA ARG A 5 -32.56 0.34 25.42
C ARG A 5 -33.14 -1.01 25.02
N LEU A 6 -32.50 -2.11 25.39
CA LEU A 6 -32.89 -3.48 24.98
C LEU A 6 -33.05 -3.63 23.45
N GLY A 7 -32.10 -3.09 22.66
CA GLY A 7 -32.20 -3.02 21.18
C GLY A 7 -33.25 -2.01 20.64
N ARG A 8 -34.08 -1.47 21.53
CA ARG A 8 -35.00 -0.32 21.39
C ARG A 8 -34.30 1.00 21.07
N ILE A 9 -34.32 1.51 19.84
CA ILE A 9 -33.84 2.90 19.61
C ILE A 9 -34.78 3.92 20.27
N ARG A 10 -34.22 4.92 20.95
CA ARG A 10 -34.95 6.06 21.51
C ARG A 10 -34.71 7.31 20.66
N ALA A 11 -35.65 8.26 20.74
CA ALA A 11 -35.49 9.57 20.10
C ALA A 11 -34.15 10.22 20.52
N PRO A 12 -33.44 10.88 19.58
CA PRO A 12 -32.13 11.46 19.85
C PRO A 12 -32.25 12.51 20.96
N GLN A 13 -31.45 12.36 22.01
CA GLN A 13 -31.45 13.26 23.16
C GLN A 13 -30.62 14.51 22.84
N GLY A 14 -31.24 15.68 23.03
CA GLY A 14 -30.57 16.98 22.93
C GLY A 14 -29.62 17.27 24.10
N PRO A 15 -29.05 18.48 24.17
CA PRO A 15 -28.20 18.88 25.31
C PRO A 15 -29.04 18.97 26.60
N GLY A 16 -28.60 18.26 27.64
CA GLY A 16 -29.28 18.20 28.93
C GLY A 16 -28.81 17.03 29.80
N VAL A 17 -29.40 16.89 30.99
CA VAL A 17 -29.17 15.75 31.87
C VAL A 17 -29.98 14.56 31.37
N VAL A 18 -29.30 13.48 30.97
CA VAL A 18 -29.93 12.23 30.49
C VAL A 18 -29.64 11.11 31.49
N LEU A 19 -30.69 10.46 31.99
CA LEU A 19 -30.57 9.29 32.87
C LEU A 19 -30.25 8.04 32.05
N VAL A 20 -29.08 7.44 32.30
CA VAL A 20 -28.59 6.22 31.65
C VAL A 20 -28.62 5.06 32.65
N LEU A 21 -29.30 3.96 32.31
CA LEU A 21 -29.40 2.76 33.16
C LEU A 21 -28.20 1.82 32.91
N PRO A 22 -27.34 1.54 33.92
CA PRO A 22 -25.99 0.99 33.74
C PRO A 22 -25.87 -0.45 33.21
N PHE A 23 -26.98 -1.13 32.91
CA PHE A 23 -26.98 -2.49 32.34
C PHE A 23 -27.90 -2.67 31.13
N ILE A 24 -28.72 -1.67 30.81
CA ILE A 24 -29.83 -1.79 29.86
C ILE A 24 -29.69 -0.78 28.71
N ASP A 25 -29.04 0.35 28.98
CA ASP A 25 -28.86 1.45 28.04
C ASP A 25 -27.45 1.43 27.46
N HIS A 26 -27.36 1.33 26.13
CA HIS A 26 -26.15 1.62 25.37
C HIS A 26 -26.28 2.99 24.74
N TRP A 27 -25.33 3.89 25.01
CA TRP A 27 -25.34 5.26 24.49
C TRP A 27 -24.19 5.47 23.52
N GLN A 28 -24.45 6.24 22.47
CA GLN A 28 -23.45 6.67 21.51
C GLN A 28 -23.50 8.19 21.36
N LEU A 29 -22.34 8.83 21.56
CA LEU A 29 -22.18 10.25 21.32
C LEU A 29 -21.76 10.46 19.87
N VAL A 30 -22.59 11.16 19.12
CA VAL A 30 -22.31 11.59 17.75
C VAL A 30 -22.05 13.08 17.80
N ASP A 31 -20.87 13.49 17.34
CA ASP A 31 -20.55 14.90 17.12
C ASP A 31 -21.11 15.34 15.75
N LEU A 32 -21.74 16.52 15.74
CA LEU A 32 -22.49 17.09 14.62
C LEU A 32 -21.73 18.22 13.91
N ARG A 33 -20.53 18.58 14.37
CA ARG A 33 -19.70 19.64 13.78
C ARG A 33 -19.23 19.23 12.39
N THR A 34 -19.02 20.21 11.51
CA THR A 34 -18.38 19.99 10.22
C THR A 34 -16.98 19.39 10.42
N ARG A 35 -16.70 18.30 9.73
CA ARG A 35 -15.40 17.63 9.67
C ARG A 35 -14.87 17.70 8.25
N ALA A 36 -13.55 17.85 8.13
CA ALA A 36 -12.85 17.77 6.87
C ALA A 36 -12.12 16.42 6.75
N PHE A 37 -12.04 15.87 5.55
CA PHE A 37 -11.11 14.79 5.23
C PHE A 37 -10.52 14.96 3.83
N SER A 38 -9.24 14.61 3.70
CA SER A 38 -8.56 14.49 2.42
C SER A 38 -8.71 13.09 1.84
N ILE A 39 -8.97 13.01 0.54
CA ILE A 39 -8.92 11.80 -0.28
C ILE A 39 -7.50 11.70 -0.85
N PRO A 40 -6.79 10.58 -0.66
CA PRO A 40 -5.42 10.43 -1.15
C PRO A 40 -5.38 10.58 -2.68
N PRO A 41 -4.39 11.32 -3.24
CA PRO A 41 -4.28 11.50 -4.68
C PRO A 41 -4.14 10.17 -5.42
N CYS A 42 -5.06 9.90 -6.34
CA CYS A 42 -5.10 8.70 -7.16
C CYS A 42 -4.61 9.01 -8.58
N LYS A 43 -3.74 8.17 -9.14
CA LYS A 43 -3.35 8.24 -10.55
C LYS A 43 -4.47 7.66 -11.41
N LEU A 44 -5.09 8.48 -12.24
CA LEU A 44 -6.22 8.14 -13.10
C LEU A 44 -5.92 8.53 -14.55
N MET A 45 -6.52 7.82 -15.50
CA MET A 45 -6.47 8.17 -16.91
C MET A 45 -7.70 9.02 -17.27
N SER A 46 -7.44 10.20 -17.83
CA SER A 46 -8.42 11.15 -18.36
C SER A 46 -8.98 10.66 -19.72
N ARG A 47 -10.07 11.26 -20.20
CA ARG A 47 -10.75 10.85 -21.46
C ARG A 47 -9.86 10.96 -22.71
N ASP A 48 -8.85 11.83 -22.66
CA ASP A 48 -7.83 12.02 -23.69
C ASP A 48 -6.63 11.07 -23.58
N GLY A 49 -6.63 10.13 -22.62
CA GLY A 49 -5.52 9.21 -22.37
C GLY A 49 -4.38 9.81 -21.53
N ALA A 50 -4.53 11.04 -21.05
CA ALA A 50 -3.53 11.65 -20.16
C ALA A 50 -3.61 11.06 -18.74
N TRP A 51 -2.45 10.79 -18.14
CA TRP A 51 -2.35 10.37 -16.74
C TRP A 51 -2.33 11.58 -15.81
N VAL A 52 -3.23 11.60 -14.82
CA VAL A 52 -3.41 12.71 -13.87
C VAL A 52 -3.44 12.16 -12.46
N SER A 53 -2.73 12.80 -11.53
CA SER A 53 -2.90 12.54 -10.10
C SER A 53 -3.97 13.48 -9.54
N VAL A 54 -5.10 12.95 -9.09
CA VAL A 54 -6.23 13.74 -8.56
C VAL A 54 -6.61 13.23 -7.18
N GLY A 55 -6.63 14.13 -6.20
CA GLY A 55 -7.26 13.96 -4.89
C GLY A 55 -8.36 15.01 -4.70
N ALA A 56 -8.98 15.03 -3.52
CA ALA A 56 -9.92 16.08 -3.13
C ALA A 56 -10.05 16.16 -1.61
N ASP A 57 -10.30 17.34 -1.08
CA ASP A 57 -10.73 17.57 0.30
C ASP A 57 -12.25 17.72 0.34
N VAL A 58 -12.89 17.00 1.27
CA VAL A 58 -14.35 17.02 1.45
C VAL A 58 -14.66 17.46 2.88
N GLN A 59 -15.51 18.48 2.99
CA GLN A 59 -16.07 18.98 4.24
C GLN A 59 -17.52 18.53 4.35
N PHE A 60 -17.87 17.86 5.44
CA PHE A 60 -19.20 17.31 5.67
C PHE A 60 -19.62 17.47 7.12
N ARG A 61 -20.93 17.47 7.38
CA ARG A 61 -21.50 17.45 8.72
C ARG A 61 -22.60 16.39 8.82
N VAL A 62 -22.86 15.92 10.03
CA VAL A 62 -23.99 15.03 10.31
C VAL A 62 -25.21 15.90 10.60
N TRP A 63 -26.26 15.78 9.79
CA TRP A 63 -27.52 16.50 10.01
C TRP A 63 -28.50 15.67 10.86
N ASP A 64 -28.54 14.35 10.65
CA ASP A 64 -29.29 13.42 11.47
C ASP A 64 -28.37 12.35 12.10
N PRO A 65 -28.11 12.41 13.42
CA PRO A 65 -27.32 11.40 14.09
C PRO A 65 -27.99 10.01 14.07
N LEU A 66 -29.32 9.95 14.03
CA LEU A 66 -30.08 8.69 14.08
C LEU A 66 -29.79 7.83 12.85
N LEU A 67 -29.94 8.42 11.66
CA LEU A 67 -29.57 7.79 10.39
C LEU A 67 -28.08 7.48 10.33
N SER A 68 -27.22 8.39 10.80
CA SER A 68 -25.76 8.22 10.77
C SER A 68 -25.26 6.98 11.51
N VAL A 69 -25.91 6.57 12.60
CA VAL A 69 -25.52 5.37 13.37
C VAL A 69 -26.27 4.11 12.91
N MET A 70 -27.46 4.25 12.33
CA MET A 70 -28.24 3.09 11.88
C MET A 70 -27.90 2.61 10.47
N MET A 71 -27.53 3.51 9.56
CA MET A 71 -27.35 3.18 8.14
C MET A 71 -25.93 2.69 7.82
N VAL A 72 -24.91 3.19 8.53
CA VAL A 72 -23.50 2.91 8.23
C VAL A 72 -22.72 2.75 9.53
N LYS A 73 -21.98 1.64 9.65
CA LYS A 73 -21.11 1.37 10.80
C LYS A 73 -19.93 2.37 10.88
N ASP A 74 -19.18 2.47 9.79
CA ASP A 74 -17.94 3.25 9.72
C ASP A 74 -18.09 4.43 8.74
N LEU A 75 -18.82 5.45 9.19
CA LEU A 75 -19.21 6.64 8.41
C LEU A 75 -18.05 7.26 7.61
N ASN A 76 -16.88 7.43 8.25
CA ASN A 76 -15.71 8.04 7.65
C ASN A 76 -15.16 7.20 6.48
N ILE A 77 -15.13 5.87 6.60
CA ILE A 77 -14.59 4.97 5.58
C ILE A 77 -15.55 4.90 4.38
N ALA A 78 -16.86 4.74 4.64
CA ALA A 78 -17.88 4.71 3.60
C ALA A 78 -17.94 6.02 2.79
N THR A 79 -17.86 7.16 3.48
CA THR A 79 -17.87 8.49 2.83
C THR A 79 -16.61 8.72 2.00
N ARG A 80 -15.43 8.33 2.51
CA ARG A 80 -14.16 8.37 1.76
C ARG A 80 -14.22 7.54 0.48
N MET A 81 -14.69 6.28 0.57
CA MET A 81 -14.81 5.38 -0.58
C MET A 81 -15.81 5.92 -1.62
N THR A 82 -16.96 6.42 -1.17
CA THR A 82 -17.97 7.03 -2.06
C THR A 82 -17.43 8.24 -2.79
N ALA A 83 -16.75 9.14 -2.08
CA ALA A 83 -16.17 10.33 -2.67
C ALA A 83 -15.03 10.00 -3.66
N GLN A 84 -14.18 9.00 -3.35
CA GLN A 84 -13.15 8.51 -4.27
C GLN A 84 -13.76 7.91 -5.55
N ASN A 85 -14.82 7.11 -5.43
CA ASN A 85 -15.53 6.52 -6.56
C ASN A 85 -16.22 7.59 -7.44
N ALA A 86 -16.90 8.55 -6.81
CA ALA A 86 -17.52 9.68 -7.51
C ALA A 86 -16.49 10.56 -8.24
N MET A 87 -15.37 10.88 -7.58
CA MET A 87 -14.26 11.63 -8.17
C MET A 87 -13.70 10.91 -9.40
N SER A 88 -13.41 9.60 -9.27
CA SER A 88 -12.92 8.77 -10.38
C SER A 88 -13.91 8.76 -11.55
N LYS A 89 -15.20 8.50 -11.29
CA LYS A 89 -16.28 8.47 -12.27
C LYS A 89 -16.41 9.78 -13.07
N ILE A 90 -16.13 10.93 -12.46
CA ILE A 90 -16.16 12.24 -13.13
C ILE A 90 -14.87 12.47 -13.92
N VAL A 91 -13.69 12.21 -13.33
CA VAL A 91 -12.38 12.37 -14.00
C VAL A 91 -12.29 11.54 -15.29
N LEU A 92 -12.75 10.29 -15.29
CA LEU A 92 -12.75 9.41 -16.49
C LEU A 92 -13.60 9.94 -17.66
N LYS A 93 -14.56 10.86 -17.41
CA LYS A 93 -15.45 11.41 -18.44
C LYS A 93 -14.98 12.77 -18.98
N LYS A 94 -14.01 13.39 -18.30
CA LYS A 94 -13.52 14.74 -18.54
C LYS A 94 -12.17 14.72 -19.27
N TYR A 95 -11.86 15.81 -19.96
CA TYR A 95 -10.56 16.04 -20.60
C TYR A 95 -9.59 16.71 -19.63
N LEU A 96 -8.28 16.52 -19.78
CA LEU A 96 -7.26 17.08 -18.89
C LEU A 96 -7.39 18.61 -18.77
N ARG A 97 -7.61 19.29 -19.90
CA ARG A 97 -7.80 20.74 -19.95
C ARG A 97 -9.04 21.19 -19.16
N GLU A 98 -10.15 20.47 -19.26
CA GLU A 98 -11.35 20.76 -18.45
C GLU A 98 -11.07 20.57 -16.96
N ILE A 99 -10.34 19.52 -16.58
CA ILE A 99 -9.98 19.24 -15.19
C ILE A 99 -9.10 20.35 -14.60
N GLN A 100 -8.17 20.88 -15.39
CA GLN A 100 -7.28 21.98 -14.99
C GLN A 100 -7.99 23.34 -14.95
N THR A 101 -8.82 23.66 -15.95
CA THR A 101 -9.45 24.99 -16.09
C THR A 101 -10.77 25.11 -15.32
N GLU A 102 -11.59 24.05 -15.28
CA GLU A 102 -12.94 24.06 -14.70
C GLU A 102 -13.03 23.36 -13.33
N LYS A 103 -11.94 23.38 -12.54
CA LYS A 103 -11.86 22.78 -11.19
C LYS A 103 -13.12 23.01 -10.35
N LEU A 104 -13.65 24.24 -10.33
CA LEU A 104 -14.84 24.61 -9.54
C LEU A 104 -16.11 23.87 -10.02
N ARG A 105 -16.38 23.84 -11.33
CA ARG A 105 -17.55 23.14 -11.90
C ARG A 105 -17.52 21.63 -11.62
N ILE A 106 -16.32 21.05 -11.60
CA ILE A 106 -16.12 19.63 -11.31
C ILE A 106 -16.29 19.37 -9.81
N ALA A 107 -15.87 20.29 -8.94
CA ALA A 107 -16.12 20.22 -7.51
C ALA A 107 -17.63 20.29 -7.19
N ASP A 108 -18.38 21.18 -7.84
CA ASP A 108 -19.84 21.26 -7.69
C ASP A 108 -20.55 19.97 -8.16
N GLN A 109 -20.13 19.41 -9.31
CA GLN A 109 -20.64 18.12 -9.80
C GLN A 109 -20.33 16.97 -8.84
N LEU A 110 -19.13 16.94 -8.27
CA LEU A 110 -18.70 15.96 -7.29
C LEU A 110 -19.47 16.09 -5.97
N LEU A 111 -19.75 17.33 -5.53
CA LEU A 111 -20.59 17.59 -4.35
C LEU A 111 -21.99 17.00 -4.54
N VAL A 112 -22.65 17.26 -5.68
CA VAL A 112 -23.99 16.74 -5.97
C VAL A 112 -24.01 15.21 -5.98
N GLU A 113 -23.06 14.58 -6.69
CA GLU A 113 -22.97 13.11 -6.80
C GLU A 113 -22.71 12.43 -5.44
N ILE A 114 -21.87 13.01 -4.57
CA ILE A 114 -21.65 12.48 -3.22
C ILE A 114 -22.89 12.70 -2.35
N ASN A 115 -23.49 13.90 -2.39
CA ASN A 115 -24.58 14.29 -1.50
C ASN A 115 -25.87 13.48 -1.75
N ASP A 116 -26.11 13.04 -2.99
CA ASP A 116 -27.24 12.15 -3.33
C ASP A 116 -27.18 10.84 -2.52
N ILE A 117 -25.98 10.24 -2.42
CA ILE A 117 -25.75 9.01 -1.66
C ILE A 117 -25.72 9.29 -0.15
N THR A 118 -24.92 10.27 0.29
CA THR A 118 -24.66 10.48 1.73
C THR A 118 -25.85 11.03 2.50
N ARG A 119 -26.81 11.68 1.83
CA ARG A 119 -28.09 12.11 2.43
C ARG A 119 -28.87 10.95 3.02
N SER A 120 -28.83 9.77 2.38
CA SER A 120 -29.48 8.54 2.88
C SER A 120 -28.86 8.02 4.19
N TRP A 121 -27.64 8.46 4.51
CA TRP A 121 -26.92 8.11 5.72
C TRP A 121 -26.97 9.21 6.80
N GLY A 122 -27.72 10.31 6.60
CA GLY A 122 -27.80 11.39 7.57
C GLY A 122 -26.64 12.40 7.55
N LEU A 123 -25.80 12.41 6.49
CA LEU A 123 -24.80 13.46 6.28
C LEU A 123 -25.29 14.52 5.29
N GLU A 124 -24.66 15.69 5.34
CA GLU A 124 -24.69 16.71 4.30
C GLU A 124 -23.26 17.12 3.96
N VAL A 125 -22.95 17.27 2.68
CA VAL A 125 -21.63 17.74 2.21
C VAL A 125 -21.65 19.26 2.10
N ASP A 126 -20.93 19.94 2.99
CA ASP A 126 -20.89 21.41 3.03
C ASP A 126 -20.03 21.97 1.88
N ARG A 127 -18.91 21.32 1.55
CA ARG A 127 -17.96 21.79 0.53
C ARG A 127 -17.05 20.68 0.00
N VAL A 128 -16.66 20.78 -1.28
CA VAL A 128 -15.65 19.92 -1.91
C VAL A 128 -14.59 20.79 -2.58
N GLU A 129 -13.32 20.44 -2.41
CA GLU A 129 -12.19 21.01 -3.14
C GLU A 129 -11.38 19.93 -3.84
N LEU A 130 -11.17 20.03 -5.14
CA LEU A 130 -10.24 19.13 -5.84
C LEU A 130 -8.78 19.51 -5.55
N ILE A 131 -7.90 18.52 -5.51
CA ILE A 131 -6.44 18.69 -5.43
C ILE A 131 -5.85 18.01 -6.65
N LEU A 132 -5.28 18.80 -7.57
CA LEU A 132 -4.48 18.25 -8.66
C LEU A 132 -3.04 18.11 -8.20
N GLY A 133 -2.54 16.88 -8.21
CA GLY A 133 -1.11 16.62 -8.17
C GLY A 133 -0.45 17.00 -9.50
N SER A 134 0.89 17.09 -9.50
CA SER A 134 1.65 17.41 -10.70
C SER A 134 1.39 16.39 -11.82
N VAL A 135 1.13 16.90 -13.03
CA VAL A 135 1.01 16.09 -14.24
C VAL A 135 2.40 15.60 -14.62
N LEU A 136 2.68 14.32 -14.35
CA LEU A 136 3.90 13.64 -14.79
C LEU A 136 3.78 13.25 -16.28
N GLN A 137 3.75 14.25 -17.15
CA GLN A 137 4.46 14.22 -18.44
C GLN A 137 4.27 15.54 -19.20
N ALA A 138 5.39 16.21 -19.47
CA ALA A 138 5.51 16.92 -20.74
C ALA A 138 5.60 15.85 -21.85
N SER A 139 4.91 16.06 -22.96
CA SER A 139 5.06 15.21 -24.14
C SER A 139 6.51 15.24 -24.60
N GLN A 140 7.24 14.14 -24.44
CA GLN A 140 8.50 13.97 -25.16
C GLN A 140 8.15 13.65 -26.61
N GLU A 141 7.98 14.71 -27.39
CA GLU A 141 7.87 14.63 -28.84
C GLU A 141 9.09 13.87 -29.37
N ASN A 142 8.84 12.91 -30.25
CA ASN A 142 9.81 11.89 -30.62
C ASN A 142 10.81 12.44 -31.65
N VAL A 143 11.66 13.37 -31.21
CA VAL A 143 12.77 13.92 -31.99
C VAL A 143 13.84 12.84 -32.17
N PRO A 144 14.20 12.46 -33.41
CA PRO A 144 15.26 11.48 -33.64
C PRO A 144 16.60 12.07 -33.19
N GLN A 145 17.09 11.65 -32.01
CA GLN A 145 18.43 12.02 -31.55
C GLN A 145 19.48 11.29 -32.39
N ALA A 146 20.30 12.06 -33.11
CA ALA A 146 21.47 11.53 -33.80
C ALA A 146 22.51 11.00 -32.79
N PRO A 147 23.24 9.92 -33.11
CA PRO A 147 24.19 9.33 -32.17
C PRO A 147 25.44 10.23 -32.03
N GLY A 148 25.65 10.85 -30.87
CA GLY A 148 26.92 11.56 -30.61
C GLY A 148 27.07 12.38 -29.33
N SER A 149 26.01 12.98 -28.77
CA SER A 149 26.15 13.95 -27.67
C SER A 149 26.01 13.33 -26.28
N ARG A 150 27.15 13.11 -25.59
CA ARG A 150 27.19 12.92 -24.12
C ARG A 150 26.99 14.26 -23.41
N PRO A 151 26.44 14.29 -22.18
CA PRO A 151 26.32 15.53 -21.41
C PRO A 151 27.70 16.03 -20.97
N SER A 152 28.03 17.27 -21.30
CA SER A 152 29.27 17.93 -20.86
C SER A 152 29.22 18.25 -19.38
N ILE A 153 30.22 17.78 -18.62
CA ILE A 153 30.42 18.16 -17.22
C ILE A 153 31.26 19.45 -17.20
N PRO A 154 30.79 20.56 -16.61
CA PRO A 154 31.58 21.79 -16.55
C PRO A 154 32.83 21.64 -15.67
N GLY A 155 33.98 22.15 -16.14
CA GLY A 155 35.19 22.33 -15.32
C GLY A 155 36.43 21.49 -15.70
N LEU A 156 36.40 20.70 -16.77
CA LEU A 156 37.55 19.88 -17.22
C LEU A 156 37.88 20.06 -18.72
N GLU A 157 38.02 21.31 -19.16
CA GLU A 157 38.59 21.65 -20.46
C GLU A 157 40.10 21.91 -20.32
N GLY A 158 40.95 20.98 -20.80
CA GLY A 158 42.39 21.24 -20.93
C GLY A 158 43.38 20.19 -20.41
N LEU A 159 43.02 18.90 -20.31
CA LEU A 159 43.98 17.83 -19.98
C LEU A 159 43.89 16.65 -20.96
N ASP A 160 45.06 16.25 -21.48
CA ASP A 160 45.21 15.20 -22.51
C ASP A 160 44.60 13.85 -22.10
N SER A 161 44.08 13.13 -23.09
CA SER A 161 43.32 11.87 -22.91
C SER A 161 44.06 10.80 -22.10
N THR A 162 45.39 10.81 -22.17
CA THR A 162 46.29 9.88 -21.47
C THR A 162 46.21 10.03 -19.94
N ILE A 163 45.97 11.24 -19.43
CA ILE A 163 45.93 11.52 -17.98
C ILE A 163 44.60 11.07 -17.37
N GLN A 164 43.48 11.29 -18.07
CA GLN A 164 42.17 10.81 -17.64
C GLN A 164 42.12 9.28 -17.56
N GLN A 165 42.77 8.60 -18.50
CA GLN A 165 42.83 7.14 -18.52
C GLN A 165 43.71 6.56 -17.40
N LEU A 166 44.74 7.30 -16.95
CA LEU A 166 45.53 6.96 -15.77
C LEU A 166 44.72 7.17 -14.47
N ALA A 167 43.98 8.27 -14.36
CA ALA A 167 43.15 8.58 -13.19
C ALA A 167 42.06 7.51 -12.93
N LEU A 168 41.43 7.00 -13.98
CA LEU A 168 40.46 5.90 -13.90
C LEU A 168 41.09 4.59 -13.40
N GLN A 169 42.34 4.29 -13.73
CA GLN A 169 43.03 3.08 -13.22
C GLN A 169 43.39 3.15 -11.74
N PHE A 170 43.63 4.36 -11.19
CA PHE A 170 43.85 4.53 -9.75
C PHE A 170 42.53 4.46 -8.96
N PHE A 171 41.46 5.10 -9.42
CA PHE A 171 40.14 5.01 -8.76
C PHE A 171 39.57 3.58 -8.75
N GLY A 172 39.88 2.75 -9.75
CA GLY A 172 39.40 1.37 -9.84
C GLY A 172 40.06 0.36 -8.87
N LYS A 173 41.03 0.75 -8.05
CA LYS A 173 41.82 -0.19 -7.20
C LYS A 173 41.87 0.11 -5.70
N THR A 174 41.16 1.11 -5.20
CA THR A 174 41.20 1.50 -3.76
C THR A 174 39.81 1.50 -3.09
N LEU A 175 38.91 0.63 -3.55
CA LEU A 175 37.60 0.37 -2.92
C LEU A 175 37.45 -1.06 -2.37
N ALA A 176 38.54 -1.85 -2.37
CA ALA A 176 38.54 -3.24 -1.93
C ALA A 176 39.17 -3.48 -0.53
N ALA A 177 39.58 -2.41 0.19
CA ALA A 177 40.21 -2.54 1.50
C ALA A 177 40.11 -1.24 2.35
N ALA A 178 39.05 -1.10 3.15
CA ALA A 178 39.04 -0.44 4.46
C ALA A 178 37.60 -0.35 5.02
N ALA A 179 37.18 -1.35 5.80
CA ALA A 179 36.22 -1.11 6.86
C ALA A 179 37.03 -0.86 8.15
N THR A 180 36.74 0.23 8.88
CA THR A 180 36.93 0.46 10.34
C THR A 180 36.89 1.98 10.63
N SER A 181 35.99 2.42 11.53
CA SER A 181 35.89 3.80 12.05
C SER A 181 36.96 4.06 13.15
N PRO A 182 37.24 5.33 13.57
CA PRO A 182 36.40 5.97 14.60
C PRO A 182 36.31 7.53 14.62
N ASN A 183 35.27 8.02 15.30
CA ASN A 183 35.08 9.26 16.12
C ASN A 183 35.55 10.67 15.66
N GLY A 184 34.72 11.70 15.89
CA GLY A 184 35.13 13.12 15.82
C GLY A 184 34.03 14.19 15.66
N ASP A 185 33.09 14.28 16.61
CA ASP A 185 32.19 15.40 17.01
C ASP A 185 32.18 16.76 16.24
N PHE A 186 31.00 17.25 15.82
CA PHE A 186 30.30 18.37 16.49
C PHE A 186 28.84 18.61 16.00
N GLU A 187 28.05 19.31 16.83
CA GLU A 187 26.60 19.58 16.76
C GLU A 187 26.22 20.66 15.71
N THR A 188 24.99 20.99 15.31
CA THR A 188 23.59 20.98 15.84
C THR A 188 22.63 21.00 14.62
N ALA A 189 21.29 20.91 14.65
CA ALA A 189 20.19 20.40 15.50
C ALA A 189 18.89 20.49 14.63
N GLU A 190 17.65 20.15 14.98
CA GLU A 190 17.00 19.62 16.20
C GLU A 190 15.70 18.88 15.77
N HIS A 191 15.30 17.79 16.46
CA HIS A 191 13.87 17.45 16.63
C HIS A 191 13.67 16.44 17.78
N VAL A 192 12.93 16.85 18.82
CA VAL A 192 12.81 16.10 20.08
C VAL A 192 11.65 15.09 20.06
N GLU A 193 12.07 13.83 20.11
CA GLU A 193 11.53 12.63 20.80
C GLU A 193 10.50 12.83 21.95
N VAL A 194 9.53 11.90 22.08
CA VAL A 194 9.20 11.14 23.34
C VAL A 194 8.54 9.82 22.90
N LYS A 195 9.28 8.69 22.80
CA LYS A 195 9.57 7.67 23.84
C LYS A 195 8.36 7.01 24.52
N ASN A 196 8.27 5.68 24.43
CA ASN A 196 8.60 4.86 25.60
C ASN A 196 9.04 3.45 25.20
N GLU A 197 10.15 2.98 25.75
CA GLU A 197 10.73 1.64 25.58
C GLU A 197 10.42 0.81 26.84
N MET A 198 10.37 -0.53 26.72
CA MET A 198 11.02 -1.40 27.72
C MET A 198 11.23 -2.83 27.18
N GLU A 199 12.24 -3.51 27.74
CA GLU A 199 13.00 -4.61 27.14
C GLU A 199 12.41 -6.03 27.33
N GLU A 200 12.98 -6.99 26.59
CA GLU A 200 12.92 -8.44 26.91
C GLU A 200 13.76 -8.77 28.16
N PRO A 201 13.66 -9.99 28.72
CA PRO A 201 14.75 -10.94 28.39
C PRO A 201 14.34 -12.43 28.25
N LEU A 202 15.34 -13.22 27.85
CA LEU A 202 15.32 -14.62 27.39
C LEU A 202 15.12 -15.67 28.51
N HIS A 203 14.42 -16.78 28.21
CA HIS A 203 14.91 -18.19 28.23
C HIS A 203 13.86 -19.30 28.56
N ALA A 204 13.61 -20.14 27.55
CA ALA A 204 13.63 -21.62 27.55
C ALA A 204 12.59 -22.52 28.31
N VAL A 205 12.33 -23.67 27.64
CA VAL A 205 11.76 -24.96 28.10
C VAL A 205 10.24 -25.20 27.96
N HIS A 206 9.95 -26.37 27.38
CA HIS A 206 8.67 -27.02 27.04
C HIS A 206 7.51 -26.92 28.04
N THR A 207 6.27 -26.94 27.51
CA THR A 207 5.27 -28.03 27.68
C THR A 207 3.95 -27.69 26.93
N GLU A 208 3.52 -28.54 25.98
CA GLU A 208 2.12 -28.63 25.48
C GLU A 208 1.26 -29.42 26.51
N PRO A 209 -0.09 -29.27 26.64
CA PRO A 209 -0.98 -28.89 25.53
C PRO A 209 -2.19 -27.96 25.82
N GLY A 210 -2.72 -27.37 24.74
CA GLY A 210 -4.17 -27.22 24.53
C GLY A 210 -4.85 -25.89 24.86
N GLY A 211 -5.63 -25.36 23.89
CA GLY A 211 -6.69 -24.37 24.17
C GLY A 211 -6.87 -23.22 23.18
N SER A 212 -7.53 -23.48 22.03
CA SER A 212 -8.21 -22.49 21.16
C SER A 212 -7.37 -21.35 20.52
N SER A 213 -6.91 -21.56 19.28
CA SER A 213 -6.48 -20.48 18.36
C SER A 213 -6.93 -20.69 16.90
N GLU A 214 -8.10 -21.32 16.69
CA GLU A 214 -8.55 -21.83 15.39
C GLU A 214 -9.23 -20.79 14.47
N GLY A 215 -9.25 -19.50 14.82
CA GLY A 215 -10.07 -18.50 14.11
C GLY A 215 -9.49 -17.87 12.84
N ARG A 216 -8.17 -17.91 12.60
CA ARG A 216 -7.52 -17.12 11.52
C ARG A 216 -6.37 -17.79 10.76
N ARG A 217 -6.00 -19.03 11.10
CA ARG A 217 -4.87 -19.73 10.48
C ARG A 217 -5.23 -20.37 9.12
N PHE A 218 -6.51 -20.65 8.90
CA PHE A 218 -7.01 -21.47 7.80
C PHE A 218 -6.81 -20.91 6.38
N LYS A 219 -6.77 -19.58 6.17
CA LYS A 219 -6.68 -19.01 4.81
C LYS A 219 -5.30 -19.23 4.18
N ALA A 220 -4.23 -18.87 4.88
CA ALA A 220 -2.87 -18.98 4.33
C ALA A 220 -2.46 -20.45 4.11
N GLU A 221 -2.83 -21.36 5.01
CA GLU A 221 -2.54 -22.79 4.85
C GLU A 221 -3.29 -23.42 3.66
N GLU A 222 -4.50 -22.95 3.32
CA GLU A 222 -5.23 -23.36 2.10
C GLU A 222 -4.48 -22.93 0.83
N HIS A 223 -4.04 -21.66 0.74
CA HIS A 223 -3.28 -21.16 -0.40
C HIS A 223 -1.92 -21.87 -0.56
N LEU A 224 -1.21 -22.17 0.54
CA LEU A 224 0.05 -22.91 0.52
C LEU A 224 -0.14 -24.39 0.12
N SER A 225 -1.22 -25.02 0.57
CA SER A 225 -1.59 -26.38 0.14
C SER A 225 -1.92 -26.45 -1.36
N ALA A 226 -2.33 -25.35 -1.97
CA ALA A 226 -2.52 -25.26 -3.42
C ALA A 226 -1.19 -25.09 -4.17
N LEU A 227 -0.28 -24.27 -3.62
CA LEU A 227 1.09 -24.09 -4.13
C LEU A 227 1.90 -25.39 -4.08
N GLU A 228 1.87 -26.13 -2.97
CA GLU A 228 2.59 -27.41 -2.79
C GLU A 228 2.22 -28.44 -3.87
N ARG A 229 0.93 -28.55 -4.19
CA ARG A 229 0.43 -29.48 -5.23
C ARG A 229 0.92 -29.14 -6.64
N CYS A 230 1.42 -27.93 -6.86
CA CYS A 230 1.91 -27.44 -8.15
C CYS A 230 3.43 -27.56 -8.33
N LEU A 231 4.15 -27.97 -7.27
CA LEU A 231 5.59 -28.21 -7.31
C LEU A 231 5.94 -29.39 -8.23
N SER A 232 6.94 -29.21 -9.09
CA SER A 232 7.37 -30.19 -10.08
C SER A 232 8.84 -30.02 -10.48
N GLU A 233 9.48 -31.11 -10.91
CA GLU A 233 10.86 -31.09 -11.43
C GLU A 233 11.00 -30.19 -12.67
N SER A 234 9.94 -30.02 -13.47
CA SER A 234 9.92 -29.08 -14.59
C SER A 234 9.99 -27.62 -14.14
N LEU A 235 9.27 -27.24 -13.08
CA LEU A 235 9.27 -25.89 -12.52
C LEU A 235 10.62 -25.59 -11.84
N VAL A 236 11.15 -26.53 -11.05
CA VAL A 236 12.50 -26.40 -10.45
C VAL A 236 13.55 -26.16 -11.53
N ASN A 237 13.49 -26.88 -12.65
CA ASN A 237 14.45 -26.68 -13.75
C ASN A 237 14.35 -25.32 -14.46
N GLN A 238 13.18 -24.67 -14.46
CA GLN A 238 12.99 -23.34 -15.03
C GLN A 238 13.46 -22.23 -14.06
N VAL A 239 13.15 -22.39 -12.77
CA VAL A 239 13.33 -21.34 -11.77
C VAL A 239 14.75 -21.36 -11.18
N LYS A 240 15.16 -22.51 -10.62
CA LYS A 240 16.48 -22.76 -9.97
C LYS A 240 16.88 -21.70 -8.94
N ALA A 241 16.00 -21.41 -7.99
CA ALA A 241 16.24 -20.41 -6.93
C ALA A 241 15.42 -20.70 -5.67
N CYS A 242 15.87 -20.16 -4.54
CA CYS A 242 15.20 -20.20 -3.24
C CYS A 242 14.63 -18.82 -2.87
N TYR A 243 13.36 -18.79 -2.49
CA TYR A 243 12.62 -17.57 -2.17
C TYR A 243 12.17 -17.58 -0.71
N GLN A 244 12.26 -16.43 -0.06
CA GLN A 244 11.55 -16.13 1.17
C GLN A 244 10.43 -15.12 0.89
N ILE A 245 9.22 -15.37 1.38
CA ILE A 245 8.06 -14.49 1.22
C ILE A 245 7.59 -14.02 2.60
N ASN A 246 7.77 -12.73 2.86
CA ASN A 246 7.30 -12.04 4.06
C ASN A 246 5.91 -11.44 3.79
N VAL A 247 4.86 -12.08 4.32
CA VAL A 247 3.47 -11.64 4.14
C VAL A 247 3.07 -10.69 5.26
N ARG A 248 2.78 -9.44 4.90
CA ARG A 248 2.30 -8.40 5.81
C ARG A 248 0.79 -8.55 6.03
N LEU A 249 0.41 -8.87 7.26
CA LEU A 249 -0.99 -9.08 7.65
C LEU A 249 -1.70 -7.73 7.87
N ALA A 250 -3.00 -7.66 7.57
CA ALA A 250 -3.78 -6.41 7.63
C ALA A 250 -3.88 -5.77 9.03
N SER A 251 -3.50 -6.48 10.10
CA SER A 251 -3.44 -5.96 11.47
C SER A 251 -2.12 -5.26 11.83
N GLY A 252 -1.15 -5.17 10.92
CA GLY A 252 0.13 -4.44 11.08
C GLY A 252 1.14 -5.03 12.08
N ALA A 253 0.69 -5.84 13.04
CA ALA A 253 1.51 -6.31 14.16
C ALA A 253 2.28 -7.63 13.93
N LYS A 254 2.04 -8.35 12.83
CA LYS A 254 2.72 -9.62 12.51
C LYS A 254 2.97 -9.75 11.02
N THR A 255 4.19 -10.12 10.67
CA THR A 255 4.59 -10.62 9.34
C THR A 255 4.66 -12.13 9.43
N THR A 256 4.09 -12.85 8.46
CA THR A 256 4.24 -14.31 8.38
C THR A 256 5.18 -14.65 7.24
N THR A 257 6.28 -15.30 7.59
CA THR A 257 7.30 -15.71 6.62
C THR A 257 7.01 -17.11 6.11
N TYR A 258 7.18 -17.30 4.81
CA TYR A 258 7.14 -18.58 4.12
C TYR A 258 8.40 -18.74 3.28
N PHE A 259 8.80 -19.98 3.00
CA PHE A 259 9.85 -20.27 2.03
C PHE A 259 9.29 -21.03 0.84
N ILE A 260 9.85 -20.77 -0.34
CA ILE A 260 9.63 -21.55 -1.56
C ILE A 260 11.01 -21.90 -2.12
N ASP A 261 11.45 -23.12 -1.87
CA ASP A 261 12.71 -23.65 -2.39
C ASP A 261 12.45 -24.34 -3.73
N LEU A 262 12.88 -23.70 -4.82
CA LEU A 262 12.87 -24.26 -6.18
C LEU A 262 14.31 -24.47 -6.69
N SER A 263 15.27 -24.71 -5.78
CA SER A 263 16.68 -24.94 -6.13
C SER A 263 16.96 -26.37 -6.58
N ALA A 264 16.31 -27.37 -5.97
CA ALA A 264 16.60 -28.79 -6.16
C ALA A 264 15.39 -29.72 -6.05
N GLY A 265 15.48 -30.88 -6.70
CA GLY A 265 14.48 -31.96 -6.64
C GLY A 265 13.12 -31.55 -7.23
N ARG A 266 12.05 -31.78 -6.47
CA ARG A 266 10.67 -31.35 -6.82
C ARG A 266 10.32 -29.95 -6.34
N GLY A 267 11.19 -29.34 -5.54
CA GLY A 267 10.91 -28.12 -4.80
C GLY A 267 10.21 -28.40 -3.47
N ARG A 268 10.24 -27.42 -2.56
CA ARG A 268 9.58 -27.46 -1.25
C ARG A 268 8.95 -26.10 -0.95
N ILE A 269 7.86 -26.13 -0.19
CA ILE A 269 7.20 -24.93 0.34
C ILE A 269 6.85 -25.16 1.81
N GLY A 270 6.92 -24.13 2.64
CA GLY A 270 6.53 -24.24 4.04
C GLY A 270 6.48 -22.91 4.78
N PRO A 271 5.91 -22.91 6.00
CA PRO A 271 5.99 -21.78 6.93
C PRO A 271 7.38 -21.68 7.55
N GLY A 272 7.82 -20.45 7.81
CA GLY A 272 9.13 -20.14 8.39
C GLY A 272 10.15 -19.67 7.35
N PRO A 273 11.37 -19.32 7.81
CA PRO A 273 12.49 -19.02 6.92
C PRO A 273 12.99 -20.29 6.19
N PRO A 274 13.67 -20.15 5.04
CA PRO A 274 14.30 -21.28 4.35
C PRO A 274 15.44 -21.91 5.17
N ASP A 275 15.69 -23.21 4.94
CA ASP A 275 16.80 -23.97 5.56
C ASP A 275 18.22 -23.46 5.17
N HIS A 276 18.30 -22.62 4.14
CA HIS A 276 19.53 -22.06 3.59
C HIS A 276 19.26 -20.61 3.13
N SER A 277 20.32 -19.86 2.80
CA SER A 277 20.18 -18.46 2.39
C SER A 277 19.26 -18.30 1.18
N PRO A 278 18.20 -17.47 1.23
CA PRO A 278 17.36 -17.21 0.07
C PRO A 278 18.12 -16.38 -0.97
N ASP A 279 17.89 -16.67 -2.25
CA ASP A 279 18.38 -15.85 -3.37
C ASP A 279 17.57 -14.54 -3.49
N VAL A 280 16.30 -14.58 -3.06
CA VAL A 280 15.36 -13.46 -3.11
C VAL A 280 14.45 -13.45 -1.88
N VAL A 281 14.32 -12.30 -1.23
CA VAL A 281 13.30 -12.02 -0.20
C VAL A 281 12.24 -11.07 -0.76
N LEU A 282 10.99 -11.50 -0.75
CA LEU A 282 9.82 -10.78 -1.25
C LEU A 282 9.00 -10.26 -0.07
N GLU A 283 8.59 -8.99 -0.06
CA GLU A 283 7.59 -8.48 0.87
C GLU A 283 6.32 -8.04 0.17
N VAL A 284 5.18 -8.55 0.64
CA VAL A 284 3.87 -8.41 -0.02
C VAL A 284 2.77 -8.41 1.04
N SER A 285 1.61 -7.81 0.77
CA SER A 285 0.43 -7.97 1.64
C SER A 285 -0.30 -9.29 1.36
N GLU A 286 -1.09 -9.77 2.33
CA GLU A 286 -1.96 -10.95 2.17
C GLU A 286 -2.88 -10.83 0.94
N SER A 287 -3.49 -9.66 0.73
CA SER A 287 -4.36 -9.37 -0.43
C SER A 287 -3.65 -9.50 -1.78
N ASP A 288 -2.39 -9.09 -1.83
CA ASP A 288 -1.63 -8.97 -3.08
C ASP A 288 -1.01 -10.32 -3.45
N LEU A 289 -0.65 -11.12 -2.43
CA LEU A 289 -0.29 -12.53 -2.60
C LEU A 289 -1.48 -13.37 -3.08
N GLU A 290 -2.68 -13.16 -2.53
CA GLU A 290 -3.90 -13.80 -3.02
C GLU A 290 -4.16 -13.44 -4.50
N ALA A 291 -4.01 -12.17 -4.86
CA ALA A 291 -4.15 -11.71 -6.25
C ALA A 291 -3.05 -12.22 -7.21
N PHE A 292 -1.82 -12.47 -6.74
CA PHE A 292 -0.78 -13.16 -7.51
C PHE A 292 -1.14 -14.62 -7.78
N ILE A 293 -1.58 -15.34 -6.74
CA ILE A 293 -1.96 -16.77 -6.81
C ILE A 293 -3.18 -16.96 -7.73
N LEU A 294 -4.13 -16.02 -7.72
CA LEU A 294 -5.27 -16.01 -8.63
C LEU A 294 -4.91 -15.55 -10.06
N GLY A 295 -3.73 -14.97 -10.27
CA GLY A 295 -3.30 -14.42 -11.55
C GLY A 295 -4.08 -13.19 -11.99
N GLU A 296 -4.62 -12.43 -11.03
CA GLU A 296 -5.30 -11.14 -11.20
C GLU A 296 -4.31 -9.96 -11.16
N LEU A 297 -3.20 -10.13 -10.42
CA LEU A 297 -2.13 -9.15 -10.30
C LEU A 297 -0.83 -9.72 -10.88
N HIS A 298 -0.11 -8.91 -11.67
CA HIS A 298 1.17 -9.28 -12.26
C HIS A 298 2.33 -8.86 -11.34
N PRO A 299 3.32 -9.72 -11.01
CA PRO A 299 4.40 -9.39 -10.08
C PRO A 299 5.20 -8.13 -10.46
N LEU A 300 5.58 -7.99 -11.73
CA LEU A 300 6.24 -6.79 -12.25
C LEU A 300 5.45 -5.50 -11.99
N ASN A 301 4.13 -5.51 -12.19
CA ASN A 301 3.28 -4.33 -11.97
C ASN A 301 3.21 -3.96 -10.49
N ALA A 302 3.12 -4.96 -9.61
CA ALA A 302 3.14 -4.75 -8.17
C ALA A 302 4.49 -4.19 -7.68
N TYR A 303 5.61 -4.62 -8.26
CA TYR A 303 6.94 -4.09 -7.96
C TYR A 303 7.07 -2.62 -8.40
N VAL A 304 6.71 -2.30 -9.65
CA VAL A 304 6.74 -0.93 -10.18
C VAL A 304 5.80 0.02 -9.42
N CYS A 305 4.69 -0.50 -8.88
CA CYS A 305 3.77 0.27 -8.02
C CYS A 305 4.19 0.32 -6.54
N GLY A 306 5.33 -0.28 -6.14
CA GLY A 306 5.81 -0.31 -4.75
C GLY A 306 5.01 -1.19 -3.79
N ARG A 307 4.09 -2.03 -4.31
CA ARG A 307 3.24 -2.95 -3.54
C ARG A 307 3.97 -4.25 -3.19
N LEU A 308 4.85 -4.69 -4.09
CA LEU A 308 5.80 -5.78 -3.88
C LEU A 308 7.20 -5.18 -3.68
N GLN A 309 7.87 -5.51 -2.58
CA GLN A 309 9.29 -5.19 -2.38
C GLN A 309 10.12 -6.44 -2.64
N VAL A 310 11.28 -6.26 -3.28
CA VAL A 310 12.17 -7.34 -3.71
C VAL A 310 13.57 -7.02 -3.20
N HIS A 311 14.15 -7.92 -2.42
CA HIS A 311 15.53 -7.87 -1.96
C HIS A 311 16.27 -9.07 -2.56
N GLY A 312 17.20 -8.84 -3.49
CA GLY A 312 17.85 -9.87 -4.32
C GLY A 312 17.83 -9.50 -5.80
N ASP A 313 18.14 -10.45 -6.68
CA ASP A 313 18.06 -10.22 -8.14
C ASP A 313 16.59 -10.19 -8.60
N LEU A 314 16.16 -9.06 -9.15
CA LEU A 314 14.82 -8.86 -9.70
C LEU A 314 14.50 -9.85 -10.84
N SER A 315 15.50 -10.25 -11.63
CA SER A 315 15.35 -11.23 -12.71
C SER A 315 15.01 -12.61 -12.15
N VAL A 316 15.59 -12.97 -10.99
CA VAL A 316 15.27 -14.19 -10.26
C VAL A 316 13.91 -14.06 -9.57
N ALA A 317 13.60 -12.89 -8.99
CA ALA A 317 12.30 -12.61 -8.37
C ALA A 317 11.12 -12.86 -9.32
N LEU A 318 11.25 -12.40 -10.58
CA LEU A 318 10.18 -12.51 -11.58
C LEU A 318 9.98 -13.94 -12.11
N LYS A 319 10.99 -14.83 -12.02
CA LYS A 319 10.81 -16.25 -12.40
C LYS A 319 9.77 -16.98 -11.55
N LEU A 320 9.49 -16.50 -10.34
CA LEU A 320 8.45 -17.06 -9.47
C LEU A 320 7.05 -16.95 -10.11
N GLU A 321 6.85 -16.09 -11.11
CA GLU A 321 5.61 -16.01 -11.88
C GLU A 321 5.24 -17.33 -12.59
N GLU A 322 6.23 -18.15 -12.98
CA GLU A 322 5.97 -19.45 -13.59
C GLU A 322 5.24 -20.41 -12.64
N LEU A 323 5.47 -20.32 -11.33
CA LEU A 323 4.72 -21.07 -10.32
C LEU A 323 3.23 -20.68 -10.35
N PHE A 324 2.92 -19.37 -10.39
CA PHE A 324 1.54 -18.88 -10.46
C PHE A 324 0.85 -19.22 -11.79
N LYS A 325 1.58 -19.22 -12.92
CA LYS A 325 1.07 -19.70 -14.22
C LYS A 325 0.66 -21.17 -14.17
N VAL A 326 1.49 -22.03 -13.57
CA VAL A 326 1.17 -23.47 -13.39
C VAL A 326 -0.08 -23.66 -12.52
N MET A 327 -0.25 -22.87 -11.46
CA MET A 327 -1.47 -22.89 -10.64
C MET A 327 -2.72 -22.52 -11.46
N LYS A 328 -2.64 -21.47 -12.28
CA LYS A 328 -3.73 -21.01 -13.14
C LYS A 328 -4.13 -22.04 -14.21
N GLN A 329 -3.18 -22.84 -14.70
CA GLN A 329 -3.44 -23.86 -15.74
C GLN A 329 -4.03 -25.17 -15.19
N ARG A 330 -4.01 -25.39 -13.86
CA ARG A 330 -4.56 -26.59 -13.20
C ARG A 330 -5.95 -26.38 -12.58
N ARG A 331 -6.57 -25.21 -12.76
CA ARG A 331 -7.85 -24.82 -12.19
C ARG A 331 -8.93 -24.71 -13.25
#